data_AF-A0A5J4X379-F1
#
_entry.id   AF-A0A5J4X379-F1
#
_cell.length_a   1.000
_cell.length_b   1.000
_cell.length_c   1.000
_cell.angle_alpha   90.00
_cell.angle_beta   90.00
_cell.angle_gamma   90.00
#
_symmetry.space_group_name_H-M   'P 1'
#
loop_
_entity.id
_entity.type
_entity.pdbx_description
1 polymer ?
#
loop_
_entity_poly.entity_id
_entity_poly.type
_entity_poly.pdbx_seq_one_letter_code
_entity_poly.pdbx_strand_id
1 'polypeptide(L)'
;MTEQGCKPVKELHYTSQKAWLGYSIQAVKGADIQPSIIYLMKNDPPKWIVNPSPGSGRGYIEYEMEAPTCLDSDESEQYYVFDIIQKYGVVGTDCIPNTAAPSRTDACTQTGGKYEKQLIGYKELNSIMAIVIHIKKL
;
A
#
# COMPACT_ATOMS: atom_id res chain seq x y z
N MET A 1 -13.27 -14.82 6.79
CA MET A 1 -12.72 -13.74 7.65
C MET A 1 -13.42 -12.44 7.26
N THR A 2 -13.70 -11.57 8.23
CA THR A 2 -14.24 -10.22 7.96
C THR A 2 -13.11 -9.27 7.58
N GLU A 3 -13.44 -8.13 6.99
CA GLU A 3 -12.46 -7.11 6.64
C GLU A 3 -11.65 -6.64 7.87
N GLN A 4 -12.32 -6.41 9.00
CA GLN A 4 -11.69 -6.03 10.27
C GLN A 4 -10.91 -7.18 10.93
N GLY A 5 -11.10 -8.41 10.46
CA GLY A 5 -10.30 -9.56 10.89
C GLY A 5 -8.91 -9.58 10.28
N CYS A 6 -8.69 -8.83 9.19
CA CYS A 6 -7.38 -8.69 8.58
C CYS A 6 -6.65 -7.49 9.22
N LYS A 7 -5.61 -7.78 10.00
CA LYS A 7 -4.91 -6.81 10.87
C LYS A 7 -4.46 -5.52 10.14
N PRO A 8 -3.83 -5.59 8.96
CA PRO A 8 -3.39 -4.38 8.28
C PRO A 8 -4.55 -3.52 7.76
N VAL A 9 -5.64 -4.17 7.34
CA VAL A 9 -6.85 -3.45 6.91
C VAL A 9 -7.47 -2.73 8.10
N LYS A 10 -7.53 -3.41 9.25
CA LYS A 10 -8.00 -2.84 10.51
C LYS A 10 -7.16 -1.65 10.95
N GLU A 11 -5.84 -1.74 10.83
CA GLU A 11 -4.92 -0.64 11.15
C GLU A 11 -5.14 0.59 10.26
N LEU A 12 -5.14 0.39 8.93
CA LEU A 12 -5.38 1.46 7.95
C LEU A 12 -6.81 2.03 8.01
N HIS A 13 -7.75 1.25 8.54
CA HIS A 13 -9.07 1.73 8.89
C HIS A 13 -9.03 2.64 10.14
N TYR A 14 -8.35 2.24 11.22
CA TYR A 14 -8.27 3.04 12.44
C TYR A 14 -7.49 4.35 12.27
N THR A 15 -6.42 4.35 11.48
CA THR A 15 -5.67 5.58 11.15
C THR A 15 -6.36 6.43 10.10
N SER A 16 -7.57 6.05 9.66
CA SER A 16 -8.36 6.71 8.60
C SER A 16 -7.71 6.76 7.22
N GLN A 17 -6.50 6.21 7.04
CA GLN A 17 -5.78 6.23 5.77
C GLN A 17 -6.56 5.55 4.65
N LYS A 18 -7.25 4.43 4.95
CA LYS A 18 -8.14 3.77 3.98
C LYS A 18 -9.26 4.70 3.50
N ALA A 19 -9.86 5.47 4.41
CA ALA A 19 -10.93 6.41 4.06
C ALA A 19 -10.38 7.58 3.25
N TRP A 20 -9.24 8.16 3.67
CA TRP A 20 -8.56 9.23 2.93
C TRP A 20 -8.17 8.80 1.52
N LEU A 21 -7.71 7.56 1.34
CA LEU A 21 -7.40 7.01 0.03
C LEU A 21 -8.65 6.96 -0.85
N GLY A 22 -9.78 6.42 -0.34
CA GLY A 22 -11.05 6.41 -1.08
C GLY A 22 -11.51 7.82 -1.46
N TYR A 23 -11.48 8.77 -0.53
CA TYR A 23 -11.83 10.16 -0.81
C TYR A 23 -10.90 10.83 -1.82
N SER A 24 -9.60 10.54 -1.76
CA SER A 24 -8.62 11.07 -2.72
C SER A 24 -8.89 10.56 -4.12
N ILE A 25 -9.22 9.27 -4.27
CA ILE A 25 -9.60 8.67 -5.55
C ILE A 25 -10.88 9.32 -6.08
N GLN A 26 -11.90 9.47 -5.23
CA GLN A 26 -13.14 10.13 -5.63
C GLN A 26 -12.89 11.58 -6.08
N ALA A 27 -12.08 12.33 -5.34
CA ALA A 27 -11.80 13.74 -5.64
C ALA A 27 -11.01 13.92 -6.95
N VAL A 28 -10.01 13.07 -7.20
CA VAL A 28 -9.07 13.23 -8.32
C VAL A 28 -9.52 12.49 -9.58
N LYS A 29 -10.15 11.32 -9.41
CA LYS A 29 -10.52 10.41 -10.50
C LYS A 29 -12.02 10.29 -10.70
N GLY A 30 -12.84 10.79 -9.77
CA GLY A 30 -14.30 10.65 -9.83
C GLY A 30 -14.79 9.23 -9.59
N ALA A 31 -13.92 8.33 -9.11
CA ALA A 31 -14.24 6.93 -8.89
C ALA A 31 -14.57 6.66 -7.41
N ASP A 32 -15.80 6.21 -7.16
CA ASP A 32 -16.25 5.83 -5.82
C ASP A 32 -15.91 4.36 -5.60
N ILE A 33 -14.75 4.12 -4.98
CA ILE A 33 -14.28 2.78 -4.68
C ILE A 33 -13.94 2.66 -3.20
N GLN A 34 -14.17 1.47 -2.65
CA GLN A 34 -13.53 1.07 -1.42
C GLN A 34 -12.13 0.54 -1.75
N PRO A 35 -11.03 1.15 -1.28
CA PRO A 35 -9.69 0.72 -1.66
C PRO A 35 -9.33 -0.66 -1.11
N SER A 36 -8.70 -1.48 -1.94
CA SER A 36 -8.11 -2.75 -1.55
C SER A 36 -6.75 -2.50 -0.88
N ILE A 37 -6.75 -2.52 0.45
CA ILE A 37 -5.52 -2.41 1.23
C ILE A 37 -4.64 -3.62 0.99
N ILE A 38 -5.27 -4.79 0.87
CA ILE A 38 -4.54 -6.04 0.68
C ILE A 38 -3.82 -6.09 -0.68
N TYR A 39 -4.36 -5.43 -1.71
CA TYR A 39 -3.63 -5.23 -2.96
C TYR A 39 -2.32 -4.47 -2.75
N LEU A 40 -2.34 -3.40 -1.93
CA LEU A 40 -1.15 -2.60 -1.65
C LEU A 40 -0.11 -3.44 -0.94
N MET A 41 -0.52 -4.13 0.11
CA MET A 41 0.35 -5.00 0.89
C MET A 41 1.03 -6.08 0.05
N LYS A 42 0.28 -6.75 -0.84
CA LYS A 42 0.86 -7.80 -1.68
C LYS A 42 1.82 -7.26 -2.73
N ASN A 43 1.76 -5.96 -3.04
CA ASN A 43 2.72 -5.28 -3.91
C ASN A 43 3.84 -4.57 -3.15
N ASP A 44 3.88 -4.69 -1.81
CA ASP A 44 4.97 -4.16 -1.01
C ASP A 44 6.29 -4.85 -1.39
N PRO A 45 7.38 -4.11 -1.62
CA PRO A 45 8.67 -4.70 -1.93
C PRO A 45 9.20 -5.52 -0.75
N PRO A 46 9.82 -6.69 -0.99
CA PRO A 46 10.44 -7.49 0.07
C PRO A 46 11.69 -6.85 0.68
N LYS A 47 12.16 -5.74 0.09
CA LYS A 47 13.36 -5.02 0.54
C LYS A 47 13.20 -3.52 0.36
N TRP A 48 13.43 -2.77 1.43
CA TRP A 48 13.55 -1.31 1.41
C TRP A 48 14.99 -0.89 1.60
N ILE A 49 15.41 0.14 0.87
CA ILE A 49 16.71 0.79 1.01
C ILE A 49 16.44 2.26 1.30
N VAL A 50 16.70 2.68 2.52
CA VAL A 50 16.38 4.03 3.01
C VAL A 50 17.67 4.81 3.20
N ASN A 51 17.70 6.05 2.71
CA ASN A 51 18.73 7.00 3.06
C ASN A 51 18.21 7.92 4.18
N PRO A 52 18.62 7.72 5.44
CA PRO A 52 18.06 8.48 6.56
C PRO A 52 18.46 9.97 6.54
N SER A 53 19.51 10.35 5.80
CA SER A 53 19.90 11.75 5.69
C SER A 53 20.80 11.98 4.46
N PRO A 54 20.19 12.31 3.30
CA PRO A 54 20.91 12.64 2.07
C PRO A 54 21.91 13.78 2.33
N GLY A 55 23.19 13.55 2.05
CA GLY A 55 24.25 14.54 2.24
C GLY A 55 24.94 14.52 3.61
N SER A 56 24.49 13.71 4.57
CA SER A 56 25.14 13.57 5.89
C SER A 56 26.37 12.65 5.91
N GLY A 57 26.64 11.94 4.81
CA GLY A 57 27.66 10.89 4.75
C GLY A 57 27.26 9.58 5.43
N ARG A 58 26.08 9.51 6.07
CA ARG A 58 25.53 8.24 6.57
C ARG A 58 25.13 7.34 5.39
N GLY A 59 25.48 6.07 5.50
CA GLY A 59 25.14 5.06 4.49
C GLY A 59 23.65 4.74 4.44
N TYR A 60 23.26 3.94 3.45
CA TYR A 60 21.91 3.41 3.33
C TYR A 60 21.63 2.38 4.44
N ILE A 61 20.37 2.34 4.89
CA ILE A 61 19.85 1.29 5.77
C ILE A 61 18.98 0.38 4.92
N GLU A 62 19.19 -0.93 5.04
CA GLU A 62 18.39 -1.93 4.35
C GLU A 62 17.43 -2.59 5.34
N TYR A 63 16.19 -2.75 4.93
CA TYR A 63 15.16 -3.49 5.66
C TYR A 63 14.67 -4.64 4.79
N GLU A 64 14.70 -5.85 5.33
CA GLU A 64 14.01 -7.00 4.75
C GLU A 64 12.60 -7.03 5.32
N MET A 65 11.60 -7.14 4.44
CA MET A 65 10.20 -7.19 4.80
C MET A 65 9.68 -8.60 4.56
N GLU A 66 8.96 -9.13 5.54
CA GLU A 66 8.21 -10.35 5.28
C GLU A 66 7.00 -10.02 4.41
N ALA A 67 6.53 -11.02 3.65
CA ALA A 67 5.33 -10.82 2.85
C ALA A 67 4.15 -10.71 3.80
N PRO A 68 3.44 -9.57 3.84
CA PRO A 68 2.40 -9.36 4.82
C PRO A 68 1.26 -10.37 4.68
N THR A 69 0.82 -10.93 5.81
CA THR A 69 -0.43 -11.68 5.89
C THR A 69 -1.51 -10.91 6.65
N CYS A 70 -2.75 -11.41 6.60
CA CYS A 70 -3.82 -10.85 7.43
C CYS A 70 -3.65 -11.12 8.93
N LEU A 71 -2.70 -12.00 9.31
CA LEU A 71 -2.43 -12.38 10.69
C LEU A 71 -1.24 -11.63 11.28
N ASP A 72 -0.42 -11.01 10.44
CA ASP A 72 0.75 -10.26 10.88
C ASP A 72 0.34 -8.84 11.26
N SER A 73 0.84 -8.38 12.40
CA SER A 73 0.60 -7.04 12.93
C SER A 73 1.82 -6.54 13.67
N ASP A 74 3.02 -6.83 13.19
CA ASP A 74 4.17 -6.17 13.79
C ASP A 74 4.08 -4.69 13.44
N GLU A 75 3.65 -3.90 14.44
CA GLU A 75 3.48 -2.45 14.41
C GLU A 75 4.79 -1.70 14.05
N SER A 76 5.91 -2.43 14.00
CA SER A 76 7.24 -1.95 13.60
C SER A 76 7.45 -1.90 12.09
N GLU A 77 6.64 -2.60 11.29
CA GLU A 77 6.70 -2.55 9.84
C GLU A 77 6.01 -1.28 9.35
N GLN A 78 6.80 -0.21 9.17
CA GLN A 78 6.32 0.99 8.51
C GLN A 78 5.88 0.65 7.08
N TYR A 79 4.58 0.46 6.89
CA TYR A 79 4.02 0.33 5.56
C TYR A 79 4.15 1.67 4.84
N TYR A 80 5.05 1.73 3.86
CA TYR A 80 5.18 2.86 2.95
C TYR A 80 4.05 2.84 1.91
N VAL A 81 2.80 2.88 2.40
CA VAL A 81 1.58 2.76 1.60
C VAL A 81 1.59 3.70 0.39
N PHE A 82 2.06 4.93 0.59
CA PHE A 82 2.09 5.93 -0.48
C PHE A 82 3.15 5.67 -1.54
N ASP A 83 4.31 5.12 -1.17
CA ASP A 83 5.33 4.71 -2.15
C ASP A 83 4.84 3.52 -3.00
N ILE A 84 4.10 2.59 -2.38
CA ILE A 84 3.44 1.48 -3.09
C ILE A 84 2.39 2.04 -4.06
N ILE A 85 1.52 2.96 -3.60
CA ILE A 85 0.50 3.60 -4.44
C ILE A 85 1.15 4.32 -5.62
N GLN A 86 2.23 5.07 -5.40
CA GLN A 86 2.91 5.79 -6.47
C GLN A 86 3.35 4.83 -7.59
N LYS A 87 3.86 3.64 -7.25
CA LYS A 87 4.40 2.68 -8.22
C LYS A 87 3.34 1.76 -8.82
N TYR A 88 2.42 1.25 -8.00
CA TYR A 88 1.49 0.18 -8.39
C TYR A 88 0.03 0.64 -8.45
N GLY A 89 -0.28 1.81 -7.90
CA GLY A 89 -1.64 2.29 -7.71
C GLY A 89 -2.39 1.48 -6.66
N VAL A 90 -3.71 1.58 -6.69
CA VAL A 90 -4.62 0.79 -5.87
C VAL A 90 -5.85 0.39 -6.68
N VAL A 91 -6.41 -0.79 -6.41
CA VAL A 91 -7.69 -1.25 -7.00
C VAL A 91 -8.78 -1.30 -5.94
N GLY A 92 -10.03 -1.45 -6.35
CA GLY A 92 -11.16 -1.57 -5.42
C GLY A 92 -11.29 -2.96 -4.79
N THR A 93 -12.05 -3.05 -3.69
CA THR A 93 -12.40 -4.31 -3.04
C THR A 93 -13.35 -5.17 -3.85
N ASP A 94 -14.06 -4.57 -4.81
CA ASP A 94 -14.81 -5.26 -5.86
C ASP A 94 -13.91 -6.12 -6.74
N CYS A 95 -12.61 -5.80 -6.81
CA CYS A 95 -11.61 -6.54 -7.57
C CYS A 95 -10.78 -7.49 -6.71
N ILE A 96 -10.20 -6.99 -5.61
CA ILE A 96 -9.41 -7.78 -4.65
C ILE A 96 -9.93 -7.50 -3.24
N PRO A 97 -10.54 -8.47 -2.56
CA PRO A 97 -11.23 -8.23 -1.30
C PRO A 97 -10.24 -8.03 -0.15
N ASN A 98 -10.61 -7.22 0.83
CA ASN A 98 -9.83 -6.99 2.05
C ASN A 98 -10.01 -8.10 3.11
N THR A 99 -10.50 -9.28 2.72
CA THR A 99 -10.80 -10.38 3.64
C THR A 99 -9.76 -11.49 3.61
N ALA A 100 -8.84 -11.49 2.67
CA ALA A 100 -7.74 -12.45 2.58
C ALA A 100 -6.62 -11.94 1.66
N ALA A 101 -5.37 -12.28 1.99
CA ALA A 101 -4.22 -12.01 1.13
C ALA A 101 -4.36 -12.77 -0.22
N PRO A 102 -4.29 -12.09 -1.37
CA PRO A 102 -4.43 -12.72 -2.66
C PRO A 102 -3.12 -13.43 -3.03
N SER A 103 -3.26 -14.54 -3.75
CA SER A 103 -2.11 -15.24 -4.33
C SER A 103 -1.44 -14.44 -5.45
N ARG A 104 -2.19 -13.54 -6.10
CA ARG A 104 -1.76 -12.73 -7.25
C ARG A 104 -2.38 -11.34 -7.23
N THR A 105 -1.70 -10.37 -7.83
CA THR A 105 -2.15 -8.97 -7.91
C THR A 105 -2.19 -8.44 -9.34
N ASP A 106 -1.99 -9.26 -10.35
CA ASP A 106 -1.94 -8.87 -11.76
C ASP A 106 -3.33 -8.88 -12.46
N ALA A 107 -4.37 -9.37 -11.78
CA ALA A 107 -5.77 -9.36 -12.22
C ALA A 107 -6.72 -9.36 -11.00
N CYS A 108 -8.03 -9.15 -11.23
CA CYS A 108 -9.03 -9.31 -10.18
C CYS A 108 -9.17 -10.76 -9.73
N THR A 109 -9.49 -10.94 -8.46
CA THR A 109 -9.83 -12.25 -7.88
C THR A 109 -11.34 -12.43 -7.73
N GLN A 110 -12.11 -11.35 -7.82
CA GLN A 110 -13.57 -11.36 -7.80
C GLN A 110 -14.16 -11.33 -9.21
N THR A 111 -15.22 -12.11 -9.41
CA THR A 111 -16.01 -12.09 -10.65
C THR A 111 -16.72 -10.76 -10.81
N GLY A 112 -16.55 -10.09 -11.96
CA GLY A 112 -17.18 -8.80 -12.25
C GLY A 112 -16.47 -7.58 -11.66
N GLY A 113 -15.38 -7.78 -10.91
CA GLY A 113 -14.54 -6.70 -10.39
C GLY A 113 -13.80 -5.96 -11.50
N LYS A 114 -13.51 -4.68 -11.26
CA LYS A 114 -12.76 -3.84 -12.22
C LYS A 114 -11.29 -3.77 -11.84
N TYR A 115 -10.43 -4.29 -12.71
CA TYR A 115 -8.97 -4.18 -12.54
C TYR A 115 -8.47 -2.82 -13.02
N GLU A 116 -8.94 -1.75 -12.36
CA GLU A 116 -8.60 -0.38 -12.68
C GLU A 116 -7.73 0.21 -11.59
N LYS A 117 -6.46 0.47 -11.94
CA LYS A 117 -5.48 1.00 -11.00
C LYS A 117 -5.63 2.50 -10.85
N GLN A 118 -5.96 2.93 -9.65
CA GLN A 118 -6.11 4.33 -9.29
C GLN A 118 -4.79 4.88 -8.72
N LEU A 119 -4.58 6.19 -8.89
CA LEU A 119 -3.47 6.96 -8.30
C LEU A 119 -2.04 6.51 -8.64
N ILE A 120 -1.83 5.71 -9.70
CA ILE A 120 -0.47 5.47 -10.23
C ILE A 120 0.22 6.81 -10.52
N GLY A 121 1.45 6.97 -10.03
CA GLY A 121 2.27 8.16 -10.21
C GLY A 121 1.97 9.31 -9.25
N TYR A 122 0.92 9.21 -8.42
CA TYR A 122 0.63 10.20 -7.38
C TYR A 122 1.56 10.01 -6.19
N LYS A 123 2.00 11.12 -5.61
CA LYS A 123 2.86 11.15 -4.43
C LYS A 123 2.13 11.82 -3.28
N GLU A 124 2.31 11.30 -2.07
CA GLU A 124 1.93 12.03 -0.87
C GLU A 124 2.84 13.25 -0.70
N LEU A 125 2.24 14.40 -0.34
CA LEU A 125 2.98 15.57 0.11
C LEU A 125 3.36 15.38 1.57
N ASN A 126 4.43 14.62 1.82
CA ASN A 126 5.03 14.55 3.14
C ASN A 126 5.83 15.83 3.40
N SER A 127 5.33 16.66 4.32
CA SER A 127 6.02 17.88 4.77
C SER A 127 7.15 17.59 5.76
N ILE A 128 7.57 16.34 5.91
CA ILE A 128 8.68 15.93 6.77
C ILE A 128 9.62 15.02 5.96
N MET A 129 10.88 15.43 5.88
CA MET A 129 11.96 14.84 5.08
C MET A 129 12.21 13.36 5.39
N ALA A 130 11.82 12.48 4.48
CA ALA A 130 12.58 11.29 4.13
C ALA A 130 12.29 10.99 2.66
N ILE A 131 13.21 11.34 1.77
CA ILE A 131 13.08 10.99 0.35
C ILE A 131 13.49 9.53 0.23
N VAL A 132 12.53 8.63 0.02
CA VAL A 132 12.84 7.24 -0.35
C VAL A 132 13.35 7.24 -1.78
N ILE A 133 14.65 7.02 -1.95
CA ILE A 133 15.31 6.97 -3.26
C ILE A 133 15.68 5.51 -3.52
N HIS A 134 14.98 4.91 -4.50
CA HIS A 134 15.13 3.57 -5.09
C HIS A 134 14.30 2.42 -4.49
N ILE A 135 13.23 2.06 -5.21
CA ILE A 135 12.49 0.80 -5.04
C ILE A 135 12.88 -0.16 -6.18
N LYS A 136 13.84 -1.06 -5.95
CA LYS A 136 14.15 -2.16 -6.89
C LYS A 136 13.34 -3.40 -6.55
N LYS A 137 12.62 -3.92 -7.54
CA LYS A 137 12.00 -5.26 -7.51
C LYS A 137 13.06 -6.22 -8.05
N LEU A 138 13.53 -7.16 -7.23
CA LEU A 138 14.36 -8.27 -7.69
C LEU A 138 13.47 -9.34 -8.34
#